data_AF-A0A963E835-F1
#
_entry.id   AF-A0A963E835-F1
#
_cell.length_a   1.000
_cell.length_b   1.000
_cell.length_c   1.000
_cell.angle_alpha   90.00
_cell.angle_beta   90.00
_cell.angle_gamma   90.00
#
_symmetry.space_group_name_H-M   'P 1'
#
loop_
_entity.id
_entity.type
_entity.pdbx_description
1 polymer ?
#
loop_
_entity_poly.entity_id
_entity_poly.type
_entity_poly.pdbx_seq_one_letter_code
_entity_poly.pdbx_strand_id
1 'polypeptide(L)'
;MAMIKKTITVTDQQEEWIKLQIASGHYGNDSELLRDLIRREQFRNSEIEIIREALIKAEGSGFSDRTPDEIRKAVKKRLKDNGKL
;
A
#
# COMPACT_ATOMS: atom_id res chain seq x y z
N MET A 1 -19.01 5.18 8.69
CA MET A 1 -18.52 3.98 9.42
C MET A 1 -18.41 4.32 10.89
N ALA A 2 -18.74 3.39 11.79
CA ALA A 2 -18.60 3.61 13.24
C ALA A 2 -17.12 3.60 13.66
N MET A 3 -16.74 4.45 14.63
CA MET A 3 -15.41 4.41 15.24
C MET A 3 -15.38 3.40 16.38
N ILE A 4 -14.34 2.55 16.42
CA ILE A 4 -14.14 1.55 17.48
C ILE A 4 -13.05 2.07 18.43
N LYS A 5 -13.38 2.20 19.72
CA LYS A 5 -12.41 2.58 20.76
C LYS A 5 -11.44 1.42 20.99
N LYS A 6 -10.14 1.73 21.00
CA LYS A 6 -9.06 0.80 21.37
C LYS A 6 -8.24 1.42 22.50
N THR A 7 -7.89 0.61 23.49
CA THR A 7 -6.89 0.97 24.51
C THR A 7 -5.52 0.52 24.01
N ILE A 8 -4.54 1.41 24.08
CA ILE A 8 -3.16 1.15 23.67
C ILE A 8 -2.22 1.56 24.79
N THR A 9 -1.10 0.85 24.92
CA THR A 9 -0.01 1.24 25.81
C THR A 9 1.10 1.83 24.95
N VAL A 10 1.63 2.97 25.37
CA VAL A 10 2.73 3.68 24.71
C VAL A 10 3.85 3.90 25.71
N THR A 11 5.05 4.20 25.22
CA THR A 11 6.16 4.59 26.08
C THR A 11 5.99 6.03 26.56
N ASP A 12 6.67 6.40 27.65
CA ASP A 12 6.66 7.77 28.17
C ASP A 12 7.11 8.79 27.11
N GLN A 13 8.11 8.42 26.30
CA GLN A 13 8.60 9.25 25.20
C GLN A 13 7.52 9.47 24.11
N GLN A 14 6.74 8.44 23.80
CA GLN A 14 5.65 8.54 22.84
C GLN A 14 4.51 9.42 23.37
N GLU A 15 4.17 9.28 24.65
CA GLU A 15 3.18 10.12 25.33
C GLU A 15 3.57 11.60 25.31
N GLU A 16 4.82 11.93 25.63
CA GLU A 16 5.31 13.31 25.58
C GLU A 16 5.24 13.87 24.15
N TRP A 17 5.64 13.08 23.16
CA TRP A 17 5.56 13.49 21.76
C TRP A 17 4.11 13.71 21.30
N ILE A 18 3.16 12.83 21.67
CA ILE A 18 1.73 12.97 21.37
C ILE A 18 1.20 14.28 21.95
N LYS A 19 1.53 14.60 23.21
CA LYS A 19 1.13 15.86 23.86
C LYS A 19 1.63 17.09 23.11
N LEU A 20 2.87 17.08 22.62
CA LEU A 20 3.43 18.17 21.83
C LEU A 20 2.70 18.36 20.49
N GLN A 21 2.31 17.27 19.82
CA GLN A 21 1.53 17.33 18.58
C GLN A 21 0.14 17.96 18.80
N ILE A 22 -0.49 17.68 19.94
CA ILE A 22 -1.78 18.27 20.32
C ILE A 22 -1.60 19.74 20.72
N ALA A 23 -0.60 20.05 21.54
CA ALA A 23 -0.32 21.41 22.00
C ALA A 23 0.04 22.37 20.86
N SER A 24 0.67 21.87 19.80
CA SER A 24 0.95 22.65 18.59
C SER A 24 -0.27 22.86 17.69
N GLY A 25 -1.42 22.28 18.02
CA GLY A 25 -2.68 22.45 17.29
C GLY A 25 -2.80 21.62 16.01
N HIS A 26 -1.84 20.71 15.73
CA HIS A 26 -1.90 19.84 14.56
C HIS A 26 -3.00 18.77 14.68
N TYR A 27 -3.36 18.39 15.91
CA TYR A 27 -4.37 17.38 16.19
C TYR A 27 -5.21 17.77 17.41
N GLY A 28 -6.50 17.45 17.40
CA GLY A 28 -7.42 17.75 18.51
C GLY A 28 -7.41 16.72 19.63
N ASN A 29 -6.88 15.52 19.40
CA ASN A 29 -6.71 14.45 20.40
C ASN A 29 -5.80 13.32 19.90
N ASP A 30 -5.42 12.44 20.82
CA ASP A 30 -4.56 11.27 20.60
C ASP A 30 -5.12 10.34 19.52
N SER A 31 -6.43 10.12 19.53
CA SER A 31 -7.09 9.22 18.58
C SER A 31 -7.07 9.76 17.15
N GLU A 32 -6.97 11.07 16.97
CA GLU A 32 -6.82 11.69 15.66
C GLU A 32 -5.40 11.52 15.11
N LEU A 33 -4.40 11.82 15.93
CA LEU A 33 -3.00 11.61 15.60
C LEU A 33 -2.72 10.14 15.25
N LEU A 34 -3.18 9.21 16.09
CA LEU A 34 -2.97 7.78 15.86
C LEU A 34 -3.63 7.30 14.57
N ARG A 35 -4.85 7.77 14.26
CA ARG A 35 -5.51 7.43 12.99
C ARG A 35 -4.74 7.95 11.79
N ASP A 36 -4.20 9.16 11.88
CA ASP A 36 -3.38 9.71 10.80
C ASP A 36 -2.09 8.91 10.60
N LEU A 37 -1.40 8.54 11.68
CA LEU A 37 -0.22 7.67 11.62
C LEU A 37 -0.53 6.32 10.96
N ILE A 38 -1.65 5.69 11.34
CA ILE A 38 -2.10 4.43 10.73
C ILE A 38 -2.33 4.62 9.22
N ARG A 39 -2.98 5.70 8.79
CA ARG A 39 -3.22 5.97 7.36
C ARG A 39 -1.92 6.19 6.60
N ARG A 40 -0.97 6.94 7.17
CA ARG A 40 0.35 7.15 6.56
C ARG A 40 1.08 5.83 6.38
N GLU A 41 1.03 4.96 7.38
CA GLU A 41 1.66 3.64 7.31
C GLU A 41 0.98 2.73 6.29
N GLN A 42 -0.36 2.72 6.24
CA GLN A 42 -1.11 2.01 5.20
C GLN A 42 -0.74 2.50 3.79
N PHE A 43 -0.60 3.81 3.61
CA PHE A 43 -0.20 4.38 2.34
C PHE A 43 1.23 3.98 1.96
N ARG A 44 2.19 4.07 2.89
CA ARG A 44 3.59 3.62 2.68
C ARG A 44 3.66 2.16 2.27
N ASN A 45 2.79 1.32 2.84
CA ASN A 45 2.79 -0.12 2.57
C ASN A 45 1.96 -0.49 1.32
N SER A 46 1.19 0.44 0.74
CA SER A 46 0.30 0.14 -0.39
C SER A 46 1.05 -0.26 -1.65
N GLU A 47 2.17 0.42 -1.97
CA GLU A 47 2.98 0.08 -3.15
C GLU A 47 3.59 -1.32 -3.04
N ILE A 48 4.11 -1.66 -1.85
CA ILE A 48 4.67 -2.97 -1.55
C ILE A 48 3.60 -4.05 -1.71
N GLU A 49 2.39 -3.79 -1.20
CA GLU A 49 1.31 -4.77 -1.25
C GLU A 49 0.81 -4.99 -2.69
N ILE A 50 0.72 -3.94 -3.51
CA ILE A 50 0.39 -4.07 -4.94
C ILE A 50 1.40 -4.95 -5.66
N ILE A 51 2.70 -4.74 -5.41
CA ILE A 51 3.76 -5.56 -6.01
C ILE A 51 3.66 -7.00 -5.52
N ARG A 52 3.46 -7.20 -4.21
CA ARG A 52 3.31 -8.53 -3.61
C ARG A 52 2.12 -9.29 -4.19
N GLU A 53 0.96 -8.66 -4.31
CA GLU A 53 -0.22 -9.27 -4.92
C GLU A 53 0.03 -9.65 -6.38
N ALA A 54 0.69 -8.79 -7.15
CA ALA A 54 1.05 -9.08 -8.54
C ALA A 54 2.01 -10.27 -8.66
N LEU A 55 2.98 -10.39 -7.75
CA LEU A 55 3.92 -11.52 -7.70
C LEU A 55 3.21 -12.82 -7.34
N ILE A 56 2.40 -12.84 -6.28
CA ILE A 56 1.63 -14.02 -5.87
C ILE A 56 0.74 -14.51 -7.02
N LYS A 57 0.08 -13.58 -7.72
CA LYS A 57 -0.74 -13.91 -8.89
C LYS A 57 0.10 -14.51 -10.04
N ALA A 58 1.30 -13.96 -10.28
CA ALA A 58 2.20 -14.47 -11.30
C ALA A 58 2.72 -15.88 -10.96
N GLU A 59 3.15 -16.10 -9.72
CA GLU A 59 3.61 -17.39 -9.21
C GLU A 59 2.51 -18.45 -9.29
N GLY A 60 1.27 -18.11 -8.88
CA GLY A 60 0.11 -19.00 -9.00
C GLY A 60 -0.31 -19.30 -10.44
N SER A 61 0.07 -18.46 -11.41
CA SER A 61 -0.23 -18.69 -12.83
C SER A 61 0.73 -19.67 -13.52
N GLY A 62 1.80 -20.09 -12.83
CA GLY A 62 2.82 -20.98 -13.35
C GLY A 62 3.83 -20.28 -14.26
N PHE A 63 4.92 -20.99 -14.58
CA PHE A 63 5.96 -20.48 -15.46
C PHE A 63 5.56 -20.60 -16.93
N SER A 64 5.99 -19.64 -17.74
CA SER A 64 5.81 -19.70 -19.19
C SER A 64 7.07 -20.24 -19.87
N ASP A 65 6.90 -21.18 -20.80
CA ASP A 65 7.99 -21.68 -21.63
C ASP A 65 8.34 -20.77 -22.81
N ARG A 66 7.70 -19.59 -22.92
CA ARG A 66 7.92 -18.69 -24.04
C ARG A 66 9.29 -18.03 -23.96
N THR A 67 9.99 -18.07 -25.08
CA THR A 67 11.21 -17.30 -25.28
C THR A 67 10.90 -15.80 -25.39
N PRO A 68 11.89 -14.92 -25.13
CA PRO A 68 11.72 -13.47 -25.28
C PRO A 68 11.21 -13.04 -26.67
N ASP A 69 11.64 -13.72 -27.74
CA ASP A 69 11.22 -13.39 -29.11
C ASP A 69 9.77 -13.82 -29.41
N GLU A 70 9.31 -14.93 -28.83
CA GLU A 70 7.91 -15.35 -28.91
C GLU A 70 6.99 -14.37 -28.16
N ILE A 71 7.44 -13.87 -27.00
CA ILE A 71 6.72 -12.83 -26.26
C ILE A 71 6.60 -11.56 -27.12
N ARG A 72 7.68 -11.10 -27.73
CA ARG A 72 7.67 -9.92 -28.63
C ARG A 72 6.73 -10.10 -29.81
N LYS A 73 6.76 -11.26 -30.47
CA LYS A 73 5.85 -11.58 -31.58
C LYS A 73 4.39 -11.58 -31.14
N ALA A 74 4.09 -12.20 -30.00
CA ALA A 74 2.75 -12.24 -29.43
C ALA A 74 2.22 -10.84 -29.10
N VAL A 75 3.05 -9.98 -28.50
CA VAL A 75 2.69 -8.58 -28.20
C VAL A 75 2.41 -7.79 -29.48
N LYS A 76 3.29 -7.87 -30.50
CA LYS A 76 3.08 -7.20 -31.79
C LYS A 76 1.80 -7.64 -32.48
N LYS A 77 1.49 -8.95 -32.46
CA LYS A 77 0.24 -9.49 -33.02
C LYS A 77 -0.96 -8.90 -32.29
N ARG A 78 -0.96 -8.94 -30.95
CA ARG A 78 -2.07 -8.44 -30.13
C ARG A 78 -2.32 -6.94 -30.31
N LEU A 79 -1.27 -6.15 -30.53
CA LEU A 79 -1.41 -4.71 -30.77
C LEU A 79 -2.00 -4.40 -32.15
N LYS A 80 -1.63 -5.18 -33.18
CA LYS A 80 -2.26 -5.10 -34.51
C LYS A 80 -3.74 -5.49 -34.46
N ASP A 81 -4.05 -6.57 -33.75
CA ASP A 81 -5.43 -7.07 -33.59
C ASP A 81 -6.32 -6.03 -32.85
N ASN A 82 -5.72 -5.25 -31.94
CA ASN A 82 -6.40 -4.19 -31.20
C ASN A 82 -6.39 -2.82 -31.91
N GLY A 83 -5.89 -2.73 -33.15
CA GLY A 83 -5.88 -1.49 -33.95
C GLY A 83 -4.99 -0.36 -33.41
N LYS A 84 -4.03 -0.68 -32.53
CA LYS A 84 -3.10 0.30 -31.93
C LYS A 84 -1.77 0.40 -32.70
N LEU A 85 -1.69 -0.25 -33.86
CA LEU A 85 -0.49 -0.45 -34.66
C LEU A 85 -0.85 -0.48 -36.14
#